data_AF-A0A916HPN3-F1
#
_entry.id   AF-A0A916HPN3-F1
#
_cell.length_a   1.000
_cell.length_b   1.000
_cell.length_c   1.000
_cell.angle_alpha   90.00
_cell.angle_beta   90.00
_cell.angle_gamma   90.00
#
_symmetry.space_group_name_H-M   'P 1'
#
loop_
_entity.id
_entity.type
_entity.pdbx_description
1 polymer ?
#
loop_
_entity_poly.entity_id
_entity_poly.type
_entity_poly.pdbx_seq_one_letter_code
_entity_poly.pdbx_strand_id
1 'polypeptide(L)'
;MSERKKNGVAPGSLEGARSATGSEPGASGAKRWSANRKKEVVLRLLRGESVDTISRELGVEIYRLEQWRERALAALDSGLRERGDDPLTRQLDTAKHRIGELTMEIEILRREREARRPLVLRRSSR
;
A
#
# COMPACT_ATOMS: atom_id res chain seq x y z
N MET A 1 -57.33 -13.51 -5.17
CA MET A 1 -57.19 -13.13 -6.60
C MET A 1 -55.76 -12.64 -6.77
N SER A 2 -54.81 -13.49 -7.21
CA SER A 2 -54.54 -13.82 -8.63
C SER A 2 -54.44 -12.52 -9.45
N GLU A 3 -53.27 -12.10 -9.95
CA GLU A 3 -52.50 -12.80 -10.97
C GLU A 3 -51.02 -12.39 -11.06
N ARG A 4 -50.26 -13.29 -11.68
CA ARG A 4 -48.83 -13.23 -12.00
C ARG A 4 -48.59 -12.36 -13.24
N LYS A 5 -47.40 -11.76 -13.35
CA LYS A 5 -46.62 -11.86 -14.60
C LYS A 5 -45.12 -11.89 -14.32
N LYS A 6 -44.54 -13.04 -14.63
CA LYS A 6 -43.11 -13.35 -14.72
C LYS A 6 -42.53 -12.71 -15.99
N ASN A 7 -41.22 -12.44 -15.98
CA ASN A 7 -40.24 -12.60 -17.07
C ASN A 7 -38.92 -11.97 -16.55
N GLY A 8 -37.85 -12.67 -16.17
CA GLY A 8 -37.35 -13.96 -16.65
C GLY A 8 -36.34 -13.75 -17.78
N VAL A 9 -35.18 -13.17 -17.50
CA VAL A 9 -34.05 -13.13 -18.44
C VAL A 9 -32.99 -14.11 -17.94
N ALA A 10 -32.92 -15.25 -18.61
CA ALA A 10 -31.92 -16.29 -18.39
C ALA A 10 -30.60 -15.97 -19.13
N PRO A 11 -29.45 -16.48 -18.65
CA PRO A 11 -28.16 -16.28 -19.26
C PRO A 11 -28.02 -17.19 -20.50
N GLY A 12 -27.66 -16.59 -21.64
CA GLY A 12 -27.35 -17.32 -22.86
C GLY A 12 -26.01 -18.05 -22.75
N SER A 13 -26.07 -19.33 -22.40
CA SER A 13 -25.02 -20.30 -22.71
C SER A 13 -25.05 -20.58 -24.21
N LEU A 14 -23.97 -20.23 -24.92
CA LEU A 14 -23.70 -20.76 -26.25
C LEU A 14 -22.37 -21.50 -26.23
N GLU A 15 -22.53 -22.81 -26.21
CA GLU A 15 -21.54 -23.84 -26.46
C GLU A 15 -21.01 -23.71 -27.89
N GLY A 16 -19.70 -23.50 -28.02
CA GLY A 16 -18.99 -23.45 -29.29
C GLY A 16 -17.80 -24.40 -29.23
N ALA A 17 -18.04 -25.67 -29.54
CA ALA A 17 -17.03 -26.69 -29.68
C ALA A 17 -15.93 -26.28 -30.67
N ARG A 18 -14.69 -26.09 -30.18
CA ARG A 18 -13.46 -26.08 -30.98
C ARG A 18 -12.30 -26.63 -30.14
N SER A 19 -12.12 -27.94 -30.17
CA SER A 19 -10.85 -28.54 -29.75
C SER A 19 -9.85 -28.55 -30.91
N ALA A 20 -8.62 -28.20 -30.57
CA ALA A 20 -7.32 -28.49 -31.20
C ALA A 20 -6.98 -27.84 -32.54
N THR A 21 -6.06 -26.87 -32.50
CA THR A 21 -4.78 -26.90 -33.23
C THR A 21 -3.82 -25.91 -32.58
N GLY A 22 -2.56 -26.33 -32.40
CA GLY A 22 -1.56 -25.60 -31.62
C GLY A 22 -1.22 -24.22 -32.18
N SER A 23 -0.96 -23.28 -31.29
CA SER A 23 -0.18 -22.08 -31.58
C SER A 23 0.55 -21.69 -30.31
N GLU A 24 1.84 -22.04 -30.30
CA GLU A 24 2.98 -21.39 -29.64
C GLU A 24 2.82 -20.91 -28.17
N PRO A 25 3.75 -21.22 -27.25
CA PRO A 25 3.87 -20.50 -25.99
C PRO A 25 4.37 -19.07 -26.27
N GLY A 26 3.45 -18.24 -26.75
CA GLY A 26 3.65 -16.82 -27.02
C GLY A 26 3.86 -16.07 -25.72
N ALA A 27 5.00 -15.36 -25.67
CA ALA A 27 5.39 -14.38 -24.66
C ALA A 27 5.46 -14.94 -23.23
N SER A 28 6.68 -15.31 -22.83
CA SER A 28 7.12 -15.61 -21.47
C SER A 28 6.74 -14.48 -20.51
N GLY A 29 5.50 -14.48 -20.05
CA GLY A 29 5.03 -13.60 -18.99
C GLY A 29 5.85 -13.93 -17.77
N ALA A 30 6.82 -13.08 -17.44
CA ALA A 30 7.68 -13.26 -16.29
C ALA A 30 6.80 -13.55 -15.07
N LYS A 31 6.84 -14.80 -14.59
CA LYS A 31 6.08 -15.24 -13.43
C LYS A 31 6.30 -14.23 -12.32
N ARG A 32 5.24 -13.56 -11.87
CA ARG A 32 5.36 -12.48 -10.88
C ARG A 32 5.90 -13.07 -9.58
N TRP A 33 7.09 -12.63 -9.17
CA TRP A 33 7.72 -13.02 -7.92
C TRP A 33 7.21 -12.15 -6.77
N SER A 34 6.68 -12.79 -5.72
CA SER A 34 6.31 -12.09 -4.49
C SER A 34 7.55 -11.58 -3.75
N ALA A 35 7.40 -10.49 -3.00
CA ALA A 35 8.49 -9.91 -2.21
C ALA A 35 9.07 -10.92 -1.20
N ASN A 36 8.21 -11.69 -0.54
CA ASN A 36 8.64 -12.68 0.44
C ASN A 36 9.49 -13.80 -0.18
N ARG A 37 9.13 -14.24 -1.39
CA ARG A 37 9.90 -15.28 -2.10
C ARG A 37 11.25 -14.75 -2.57
N LYS A 38 11.32 -13.49 -3.04
CA LYS A 38 12.62 -12.85 -3.36
C LYS A 38 13.51 -12.73 -2.13
N LYS A 39 12.94 -12.36 -0.97
CA LYS A 39 13.65 -12.29 0.31
C LYS A 39 14.29 -13.64 0.67
N GLU A 40 13.54 -14.73 0.56
CA GLU A 40 14.06 -16.08 0.84
C GLU A 40 15.24 -16.44 -0.08
N VAL A 41 15.12 -16.16 -1.38
CA VAL A 41 16.21 -16.37 -2.34
C VAL A 41 17.45 -15.55 -2.00
N VAL A 42 17.28 -14.27 -1.65
CA VAL A 42 18.40 -13.43 -1.21
C VAL A 42 19.04 -13.97 0.07
N LEU A 43 18.26 -14.47 1.02
CA LEU A 43 18.81 -15.09 2.24
C LEU A 43 19.63 -16.35 1.92
N ARG A 44 19.22 -17.17 0.95
CA ARG A 44 20.03 -18.31 0.47
C ARG A 44 21.37 -17.85 -0.11
N LEU A 45 21.35 -16.81 -0.96
CA LEU A 45 22.57 -16.22 -1.51
C LEU A 45 23.50 -15.68 -0.42
N LEU A 46 22.96 -15.00 0.59
CA LEU A 46 23.75 -14.47 1.71
C LEU A 46 24.31 -15.56 2.64
N ARG A 47 23.72 -16.76 2.65
CA ARG A 47 24.27 -17.94 3.36
C ARG A 47 25.42 -18.61 2.61
N GLY A 48 25.76 -18.15 1.40
CA GLY A 48 26.86 -18.68 0.60
C GLY A 48 26.48 -19.77 -0.40
N GLU A 49 25.18 -19.99 -0.65
CA GLU A 49 24.75 -20.87 -1.74
C GLU A 49 25.13 -20.28 -3.10
N SER A 50 25.57 -21.12 -4.04
CA SER A 50 26.03 -20.65 -5.35
C SER A 50 24.87 -20.09 -6.19
N VAL A 51 25.15 -19.00 -6.90
CA VAL A 51 24.16 -18.32 -7.77
C VAL A 51 23.74 -19.26 -8.91
N ASP A 52 24.67 -20.04 -9.45
CA ASP A 52 24.42 -21.04 -10.48
C ASP A 52 23.45 -22.13 -10.01
N THR A 53 23.61 -22.63 -8.78
CA THR A 53 22.72 -23.64 -8.21
C THR A 53 21.30 -23.08 -8.08
N ILE A 54 21.17 -21.88 -7.49
CA ILE A 54 19.87 -21.23 -7.28
C ILE A 54 19.19 -20.88 -8.62
N SER A 55 19.97 -20.43 -9.61
CA SER A 55 19.48 -20.12 -10.96
C SER A 55 18.88 -21.37 -11.62
N ARG A 56 19.58 -22.50 -11.56
CA ARG A 56 19.14 -23.78 -12.13
C ARG A 56 17.90 -24.33 -11.42
N GLU A 57 17.84 -24.23 -10.10
CA GLU A 57 16.68 -24.70 -9.31
C GLU A 57 15.41 -23.87 -9.57
N LEU A 58 15.54 -22.55 -9.67
CA LEU A 58 14.40 -21.64 -9.73
C LEU A 58 14.03 -21.21 -11.16
N GLY A 59 14.87 -21.52 -12.15
CA GLY A 59 14.73 -21.06 -13.53
C GLY A 59 14.81 -19.54 -13.65
N VAL A 60 15.60 -18.89 -12.80
CA VAL A 60 15.78 -17.43 -12.78
C VAL A 60 17.17 -17.11 -13.31
N GLU A 61 17.27 -16.09 -14.15
CA GLU A 61 18.55 -15.66 -14.72
C GLU A 61 19.49 -15.14 -13.62
N ILE A 62 20.78 -15.48 -13.73
CA ILE A 62 21.84 -15.08 -12.78
C ILE A 62 21.85 -13.57 -12.55
N TYR A 63 21.78 -12.76 -13.62
CA TYR A 63 21.77 -11.30 -13.50
C TYR A 63 20.62 -10.78 -12.64
N ARG A 64 19.47 -11.46 -12.65
CA ARG A 64 18.28 -11.07 -11.91
C ARG A 64 18.42 -11.40 -10.42
N LEU A 65 19.07 -12.52 -10.11
CA LEU A 65 19.41 -12.91 -8.74
C LEU A 65 20.38 -11.92 -8.12
N GLU A 66 21.44 -11.54 -8.85
CA GLU A 66 22.38 -10.51 -8.40
C GLU A 66 21.69 -9.16 -8.20
N GLN A 67 20.81 -8.76 -9.13
CA GLN A 67 20.04 -7.52 -8.96
C GLN A 67 19.14 -7.54 -7.71
N TRP A 68 18.60 -8.71 -7.31
CA TRP A 68 17.85 -8.82 -6.05
C TRP A 68 18.75 -8.73 -4.84
N ARG A 69 19.94 -9.32 -4.90
CA ARG A 69 20.95 -9.24 -3.85
C ARG A 69 21.41 -7.80 -3.63
N GLU A 70 21.79 -7.09 -4.69
CA GLU A 70 22.23 -5.69 -4.64
C GLU A 70 21.14 -4.79 -4.06
N ARG A 71 19.89 -4.91 -4.55
CA ARG A 71 18.76 -4.12 -4.02
C ARG A 71 18.50 -4.40 -2.54
N ALA A 72 18.63 -5.65 -2.11
CA ALA A 72 18.45 -6.01 -0.71
C ALA A 72 19.56 -5.42 0.17
N LEU A 73 20.82 -5.44 -0.28
CA LEU A 73 21.94 -4.81 0.44
C LEU A 73 21.78 -3.29 0.52
N ALA A 74 21.38 -2.64 -0.58
CA ALA A 74 21.09 -1.20 -0.57
C ALA A 74 19.95 -0.83 0.39
N ALA A 75 18.89 -1.65 0.45
CA ALA A 75 17.78 -1.45 1.37
C ALA A 75 18.17 -1.71 2.84
N LEU A 76 19.09 -2.66 3.09
CA LEU A 76 19.68 -2.85 4.42
C LEU A 76 20.49 -1.62 4.82
N ASP A 77 21.33 -1.10 3.93
CA ASP A 77 22.12 0.10 4.21
C ASP A 77 21.24 1.33 4.49
N SER A 78 20.16 1.52 3.72
CA SER A 78 19.22 2.62 3.96
C SER A 78 18.47 2.43 5.27
N GLY A 79 17.91 1.24 5.51
CA GLY A 79 17.17 0.95 6.75
C GLY A 79 18.04 0.98 8.00
N LEU A 80 19.34 0.68 7.89
CA LEU A 80 20.28 0.82 8.99
C LEU A 80 20.67 2.30 9.25
N ARG A 81 20.72 3.14 8.21
CA ARG A 81 20.97 4.58 8.30
C ARG A 81 19.77 5.38 8.84
N GLU A 82 18.55 4.93 8.59
CA GLU A 82 17.30 5.61 8.97
C GLU A 82 17.06 5.76 10.49
N ARG A 83 17.94 5.22 11.34
CA ARG A 83 17.83 5.38 12.81
C ARG A 83 18.08 6.78 13.36
N GLY A 84 18.44 7.76 12.52
CA GLY A 84 18.76 9.12 12.97
C GLY A 84 17.67 10.17 12.72
N ASP A 85 17.03 10.18 11.55
CA ASP A 85 16.20 11.31 11.12
C ASP A 85 15.40 10.96 9.85
N ASP A 86 14.30 10.23 10.01
CA ASP A 86 13.37 10.05 8.91
C ASP A 86 12.76 11.42 8.55
N PRO A 87 12.93 11.92 7.31
CA PRO A 87 12.36 13.19 6.88
C PRO A 87 10.83 13.22 7.01
N LEU A 88 10.14 12.08 6.89
CA LEU A 88 8.70 12.01 7.08
C LEU A 88 8.32 12.19 8.56
N THR A 89 9.07 11.57 9.47
CA THR A 89 8.93 11.78 10.91
C THR A 89 9.17 13.24 11.32
N ARG A 90 10.19 13.91 10.76
CA ARG A 90 10.44 15.34 10.99
C ARG A 90 9.29 16.23 10.48
N GLN A 91 8.78 15.95 9.28
CA GLN A 91 7.62 16.66 8.73
C GLN A 91 6.37 16.44 9.59
N LEU A 92 6.17 15.22 10.07
CA LEU A 92 5.09 14.86 10.97
C LEU A 92 5.18 15.63 12.30
N ASP A 93 6.36 15.71 12.89
CA ASP A 93 6.56 16.43 14.15
C ASP A 93 6.39 17.94 13.98
N THR A 94 6.85 18.51 12.86
CA THR A 94 6.60 19.91 12.50
C THR A 94 5.09 20.18 12.35
N ALA A 95 4.37 19.28 11.67
CA ALA A 95 2.94 19.39 11.50
C ALA A 95 2.19 19.29 12.84
N LYS A 96 2.57 18.34 13.70
CA LYS A 96 2.01 18.19 15.06
C LYS A 96 2.25 19.45 15.90
N HIS A 97 3.46 20.02 15.84
CA HIS A 97 3.77 21.27 16.53
C HIS A 97 2.85 22.40 16.06
N ARG A 98 2.70 22.57 14.74
CA ARG A 98 1.84 23.62 14.18
C ARG A 98 0.36 23.42 14.53
N ILE A 99 -0.11 22.18 14.56
CA ILE A 99 -1.47 21.86 15.03
C ILE A 99 -1.64 22.27 16.50
N GLY A 100 -0.65 21.99 17.35
CA GLY A 100 -0.65 22.40 18.76
C GLY A 100 -0.78 23.92 18.91
N GLU A 101 0.08 24.68 18.22
CA GLU A 101 0.04 26.15 18.22
C GLU A 101 -1.34 26.69 17.80
N LEU A 102 -1.87 26.23 16.68
CA LEU A 102 -3.17 26.66 16.18
C LEU A 102 -4.32 26.28 17.13
N THR A 103 -4.22 25.12 17.78
CA THR A 103 -5.22 24.69 18.77
C THR A 103 -5.24 25.64 19.97
N MET A 104 -4.06 25.99 20.47
CA MET A 104 -3.93 26.96 21.57
C MET A 104 -4.48 28.34 21.18
N GLU A 105 -4.14 28.85 20.00
CA GLU A 105 -4.67 30.13 19.49
C GLU A 105 -6.20 30.10 19.39
N ILE A 106 -6.78 29.02 18.83
CA ILE A 106 -8.23 28.86 18.71
C ILE A 106 -8.90 28.86 20.09
N GLU A 107 -8.32 28.18 21.09
CA GLU A 107 -8.86 28.15 22.44
C GLU A 107 -8.86 29.54 23.08
N ILE A 108 -7.78 30.31 22.93
CA ILE A 108 -7.70 31.69 23.43
C ILE A 108 -8.77 32.56 22.77
N LEU A 109 -8.86 32.52 21.44
CA LEU A 109 -9.85 33.32 20.69
C LEU A 109 -11.29 32.96 21.04
N ARG A 110 -11.57 31.68 21.30
CA ARG A 110 -12.89 31.24 21.76
C ARG A 110 -13.21 31.80 23.15
N ARG A 111 -12.26 31.76 24.08
CA ARG A 111 -12.43 32.35 25.43
C ARG A 111 -12.66 33.85 25.37
N GLU A 112 -11.90 34.58 24.56
CA GLU A 112 -12.10 36.02 24.38
C GLU A 112 -13.47 36.35 23.81
N ARG A 113 -13.95 35.59 22.83
CA ARG A 113 -15.29 35.77 22.26
C ARG A 113 -16.39 35.50 23.28
N GLU A 114 -16.25 34.47 24.10
CA GLU A 114 -17.22 34.16 25.15
C GLU A 114 -17.22 35.24 26.24
N ALA A 115 -16.05 35.74 26.65
CA ALA A 115 -15.95 36.84 27.61
C ALA A 115 -16.53 38.16 27.08
N ARG A 116 -16.46 38.39 25.76
CA ARG A 116 -17.02 39.58 25.09
C ARG A 116 -18.48 39.43 24.69
N ARG A 117 -19.11 38.26 24.88
CA ARG A 117 -20.54 38.11 24.60
C ARG A 117 -21.33 39.00 25.56
N PRO A 118 -22.21 39.89 25.05
CA PRO A 118 -23.05 40.68 25.92
C PRO A 118 -23.93 39.72 26.73
N LEU A 119 -23.94 39.89 28.05
CA LEU A 119 -24.91 39.22 28.92
C LEU A 119 -26.28 39.57 28.37
N VAL A 120 -26.99 38.58 27.84
CA VAL A 120 -28.36 38.78 27.35
C VAL A 120 -29.14 39.33 28.54
N LEU A 121 -29.51 40.62 28.49
CA LEU A 121 -30.35 41.23 29.51
C LEU A 121 -31.68 40.48 29.48
N ARG A 122 -31.83 39.56 30.43
CA ARG A 122 -33.06 38.80 30.66
C ARG A 122 -34.16 39.83 30.88
N ARG A 123 -35.01 40.03 29.88
CA ARG A 123 -36.14 40.95 29.97
C ARG A 123 -36.98 40.52 31.17
N SER A 124 -37.04 41.39 32.17
CA SER A 124 -37.97 41.28 33.30
C SER A 124 -39.38 41.24 32.76
N SER A 125 -40.00 40.06 32.73
CA SER A 125 -41.43 39.93 32.48
C SER A 125 -42.16 40.60 33.64
N ARG A 126 -42.99 41.59 33.32
CA ARG A 126 -43.92 42.22 34.23
C ARG A 126 -45.27 41.52 34.09
#